data_AF-A0AAV2G2S9-F1
#
_entry.id   AF-A0AAV2G2S9-F1
#
_cell.length_a   1.000
_cell.length_b   1.000
_cell.length_c   1.000
_cell.angle_alpha   90.00
_cell.angle_beta   90.00
_cell.angle_gamma   90.00
#
_symmetry.space_group_name_H-M   'P 1'
#
loop_
_entity.id
_entity.type
_entity.pdbx_description
1 polymer ?
#
loop_
_entity_poly.entity_id
_entity_poly.type
_entity_poly.pdbx_seq_one_letter_code
_entity_poly.pdbx_strand_id
1 'polypeptide(L)'
;MIQEPAPPLLFPDLRSNSFLQSVMSNQINSLVKLTVDEGEGFFEGLLLNGWLLQLVGRLVHLEKSVAQWTYHIMLYSQKEELRTAACDFWCTAVQLDVKDKEQPTGVQWFPNDSDLRTALEIYGFLLDVPPQGESGIVEAETLLEVVVLLSLDRKLEGLLLLLRETVQSVINYFTDEEWQGACQNVARSLACRVPKDLNCLRAVECIPRISPRANNFRAAVSHQLLLNCLDMVSNEEGILSCLIAINMLEKECDLFKMYIYLILTENWLLSTSVLEDKPLICEMWGVYLRHCTCQISHGDLRPYAARFGLKQLICFTRKPRNIDY
;
A
#
# COMPACT_ATOMS: atom_id res chain seq x y z
N MET A 1 6.47 -11.66 9.51
CA MET A 1 5.60 -10.97 10.50
C MET A 1 4.80 -12.03 11.24
N ILE A 2 4.92 -12.09 12.56
CA ILE A 2 4.06 -12.94 13.40
C ILE A 2 2.80 -12.11 13.62
N GLN A 3 1.67 -12.52 13.03
CA GLN A 3 0.38 -11.85 13.26
C GLN A 3 -0.14 -12.26 14.64
N GLU A 4 -0.47 -11.28 15.47
CA GLU A 4 -1.22 -11.55 16.70
C GLU A 4 -2.66 -11.97 16.36
N PRO A 5 -3.32 -12.76 17.22
CA PRO A 5 -4.72 -13.11 16.98
C PRO A 5 -5.56 -11.83 16.91
N ALA A 6 -6.37 -11.72 15.87
CA ALA A 6 -7.27 -10.59 15.69
C ALA A 6 -8.14 -10.40 16.94
N PRO A 7 -8.33 -9.15 17.40
CA PRO A 7 -9.21 -8.87 18.53
C PRO A 7 -10.60 -9.43 18.24
N PRO A 8 -11.33 -9.91 19.27
CA PRO A 8 -12.67 -10.42 19.08
C PRO A 8 -13.56 -9.35 18.43
N LEU A 9 -14.42 -9.77 17.50
CA LEU A 9 -15.36 -8.89 16.81
C LEU A 9 -16.19 -8.13 17.85
N LEU A 10 -15.98 -6.82 17.94
CA LEU A 10 -16.83 -5.95 18.73
C LEU A 10 -18.10 -5.73 17.92
N PHE A 11 -19.11 -6.57 18.17
CA PHE A 11 -20.43 -6.32 17.64
C PHE A 11 -20.93 -4.98 18.21
N PRO A 12 -21.57 -4.11 17.39
CA PRO A 12 -22.23 -2.94 17.93
C PRO A 12 -23.18 -3.46 19.01
N ASP A 13 -23.12 -2.93 20.22
CA ASP A 13 -24.06 -3.34 21.26
C ASP A 13 -25.47 -2.95 20.78
N LEU A 14 -26.15 -3.93 20.19
CA LEU A 14 -27.46 -3.84 19.55
C LEU A 14 -28.50 -3.24 20.50
N ARG A 15 -28.26 -3.36 21.81
CA ARG A 15 -29.12 -2.85 22.87
C ARG A 15 -28.96 -1.34 23.09
N SER A 16 -27.80 -0.77 22.77
CA SER A 16 -27.50 0.66 22.97
C SER A 16 -27.66 1.52 21.71
N ASN A 17 -27.73 0.89 20.53
CA ASN A 17 -27.79 1.58 19.24
C ASN A 17 -29.22 2.05 18.94
N SER A 18 -29.43 3.36 18.90
CA SER A 18 -30.77 3.95 18.78
C SER A 18 -31.38 3.73 17.40
N PHE A 19 -30.52 3.72 16.37
CA PHE A 19 -30.87 3.35 15.01
C PHE A 19 -31.40 1.92 14.92
N LEU A 20 -30.74 0.97 15.58
CA LEU A 20 -31.12 -0.43 15.57
C LEU A 20 -32.39 -0.68 16.34
N GLN A 21 -32.58 -0.01 17.48
CA GLN A 21 -33.86 -0.06 18.18
C GLN A 21 -34.99 0.46 17.28
N SER A 22 -34.76 1.53 16.50
CA SER A 22 -35.74 2.05 15.54
C SER A 22 -36.04 1.07 14.40
N VAL A 23 -35.01 0.41 13.83
CA VAL A 23 -35.17 -0.59 12.76
C VAL A 23 -35.82 -1.88 13.28
N MET A 24 -35.40 -2.37 14.45
CA MET A 24 -35.92 -3.59 15.07
C MET A 24 -37.31 -3.42 15.68
N SER A 25 -37.71 -2.20 16.07
CA SER A 25 -39.08 -1.90 16.51
C SER A 25 -40.06 -1.67 15.36
N ASN A 26 -39.56 -1.59 14.12
CA ASN A 26 -40.39 -1.35 12.95
C ASN A 26 -41.12 -2.61 12.49
N GLN A 27 -42.29 -2.46 11.85
CA GLN A 27 -43.12 -3.60 11.40
C GLN A 27 -42.37 -4.54 10.43
N ILE A 28 -41.32 -4.05 9.76
CA ILE A 28 -40.45 -4.84 8.90
C ILE A 28 -39.76 -5.98 9.68
N ASN A 29 -39.44 -5.77 10.96
CA ASN A 29 -38.81 -6.81 11.76
C ASN A 29 -39.73 -8.03 11.96
N SER A 30 -41.07 -7.81 11.96
CA SER A 30 -42.06 -8.89 11.98
C SER A 30 -42.12 -9.70 10.68
N LEU A 31 -41.65 -9.13 9.57
CA LEU A 31 -41.56 -9.79 8.25
C LEU A 31 -40.24 -10.55 8.06
N VAL A 32 -39.14 -10.04 8.61
CA VAL A 32 -37.78 -10.59 8.41
C VAL A 32 -37.35 -11.54 9.54
N LYS A 33 -38.08 -11.56 10.67
CA LYS A 33 -37.78 -12.40 11.86
C LYS A 33 -36.33 -12.25 12.35
N LEU A 34 -35.80 -11.03 12.41
CA LEU A 34 -34.43 -10.84 12.90
C LEU A 34 -34.37 -11.11 14.41
N THR A 35 -33.75 -12.22 14.78
CA THR A 35 -33.37 -12.49 16.16
C THR A 35 -32.01 -11.84 16.47
N VAL A 36 -31.77 -11.47 17.74
CA VAL A 36 -30.50 -10.86 18.18
C VAL A 36 -29.30 -11.78 17.87
N ASP A 37 -29.53 -13.09 17.85
CA ASP A 37 -28.54 -14.13 17.57
C ASP A 37 -28.23 -14.29 16.06
N GLU A 38 -29.09 -13.75 15.17
CA GLU A 38 -28.89 -13.70 13.70
C GLU A 38 -28.42 -12.31 13.22
N GLY A 39 -28.21 -11.37 14.16
CA GLY A 39 -27.83 -9.99 13.88
C GLY A 39 -26.53 -9.86 13.10
N GLU A 40 -25.59 -10.81 13.26
CA GLU A 40 -24.31 -10.79 12.55
C GLU A 40 -24.47 -10.90 11.03
N GLY A 41 -25.19 -11.92 10.56
CA GLY A 41 -25.44 -12.12 9.14
C GLY A 41 -26.28 -11.01 8.51
N PHE A 42 -27.19 -10.41 9.28
CA PHE A 42 -28.01 -9.30 8.81
C PHE A 42 -27.18 -8.04 8.55
N PHE A 43 -26.30 -7.68 9.50
CA PHE A 43 -25.42 -6.51 9.36
C PHE A 43 -24.38 -6.68 8.27
N GLU A 44 -23.77 -7.85 8.20
CA GLU A 44 -22.91 -8.24 7.08
C GLU A 44 -23.67 -8.09 5.75
N GLY A 45 -24.92 -8.58 5.68
CA GLY A 45 -25.77 -8.43 4.50
C GLY A 45 -26.08 -6.97 4.14
N LEU A 46 -26.40 -6.12 5.12
CA LEU A 46 -26.65 -4.69 4.89
C LEU A 46 -25.40 -3.98 4.37
N LEU A 47 -24.22 -4.34 4.90
CA LEU A 47 -22.95 -3.79 4.47
C LEU A 47 -22.61 -4.23 3.04
N LEU A 48 -22.65 -5.54 2.76
CA LEU A 48 -22.34 -6.12 1.45
C LEU A 48 -23.23 -5.59 0.33
N ASN A 49 -24.51 -5.39 0.61
CA ASN A 49 -25.46 -4.88 -0.38
C ASN A 49 -25.47 -3.34 -0.48
N GLY A 50 -24.63 -2.63 0.29
CA GLY A 50 -24.55 -1.17 0.31
C GLY A 50 -25.73 -0.46 0.99
N TRP A 51 -26.65 -1.22 1.59
CA TRP A 51 -27.84 -0.67 2.26
C TRP A 51 -27.47 0.06 3.55
N LEU A 52 -26.44 -0.41 4.26
CA LEU A 52 -25.96 0.27 5.47
C LEU A 52 -25.52 1.71 5.16
N LEU A 53 -24.82 1.92 4.04
CA LEU A 53 -24.40 3.23 3.59
C LEU A 53 -25.60 4.12 3.20
N GLN A 54 -26.60 3.56 2.51
CA GLN A 54 -27.82 4.29 2.15
C GLN A 54 -28.64 4.71 3.38
N LEU A 55 -28.66 3.87 4.42
CA LEU A 55 -29.32 4.18 5.69
C LEU A 55 -28.59 5.30 6.43
N VAL A 56 -27.25 5.26 6.46
CA VAL A 56 -26.41 6.33 7.03
C VAL A 56 -26.47 7.62 6.20
N GLY A 57 -26.63 7.56 4.87
CA GLY A 57 -26.80 8.76 4.06
C GLY A 57 -28.14 9.47 4.27
N ARG A 58 -29.17 8.76 4.76
CA ARG A 58 -30.49 9.33 5.09
C ARG A 58 -30.61 9.77 6.54
N LEU A 59 -29.91 9.08 7.42
CA LEU A 59 -29.81 9.39 8.83
C LEU A 59 -28.57 10.24 8.98
N VAL A 60 -28.74 11.55 9.11
CA VAL A 60 -27.69 12.60 9.15
C VAL A 60 -26.50 12.30 10.10
N HIS A 61 -26.49 11.19 10.86
CA HIS A 61 -25.44 10.81 11.79
C HIS A 61 -25.03 9.33 11.64
N LEU A 62 -23.72 9.09 11.56
CA LEU A 62 -23.14 7.76 11.72
C LEU A 62 -22.86 7.50 13.20
N GLU A 63 -23.62 6.59 13.80
CA GLU A 63 -23.45 6.19 15.20
C GLU A 63 -22.07 5.57 15.46
N LYS A 64 -21.48 5.89 16.62
CA LYS A 64 -20.18 5.37 17.05
C LYS A 64 -20.07 3.85 16.98
N SER A 65 -21.12 3.13 17.39
CA SER A 65 -21.11 1.66 17.43
C SER A 65 -21.04 1.03 16.02
N VAL A 66 -21.73 1.63 15.04
CA VAL A 66 -21.67 1.20 13.63
C VAL A 66 -20.31 1.53 13.03
N ALA A 67 -19.77 2.72 13.32
CA ALA A 67 -18.44 3.13 12.87
C ALA A 67 -17.35 2.18 13.40
N GLN A 68 -17.34 1.91 14.71
CA GLN A 68 -16.37 0.99 15.32
C GLN A 68 -16.47 -0.42 14.73
N TRP A 69 -17.69 -0.92 14.51
CA TRP A 69 -17.89 -2.23 13.90
C TRP A 69 -17.41 -2.26 12.45
N THR A 70 -17.79 -1.31 11.59
CA THR A 70 -17.33 -1.30 10.19
C THR A 70 -15.83 -1.10 10.09
N TYR A 71 -15.22 -0.30 10.97
CA TYR A 71 -13.75 -0.17 11.07
C TYR A 71 -13.09 -1.51 11.42
N HIS A 72 -13.66 -2.23 12.39
CA HIS A 72 -13.18 -3.54 12.78
C HIS A 72 -13.36 -4.58 11.66
N ILE A 73 -14.48 -4.57 10.93
CA ILE A 73 -14.69 -5.44 9.76
C ILE A 73 -13.65 -5.13 8.67
N MET A 74 -13.43 -3.84 8.36
CA MET A 74 -12.43 -3.40 7.39
C MET A 74 -11.04 -3.96 7.72
N LEU A 75 -10.64 -3.91 8.99
CA LEU A 75 -9.30 -4.28 9.43
C LEU A 75 -9.11 -5.74 9.82
N TYR A 76 -10.13 -6.47 10.26
CA TYR A 76 -9.89 -7.79 10.89
C TYR A 76 -10.74 -8.91 10.30
N SER A 77 -11.74 -8.60 9.45
CA SER A 77 -12.59 -9.63 8.87
C SER A 77 -11.76 -10.59 8.00
N GLN A 78 -12.03 -11.90 8.12
CA GLN A 78 -11.41 -12.91 7.27
C GLN A 78 -12.05 -12.97 5.87
N LYS A 79 -13.29 -12.48 5.72
CA LYS A 79 -14.01 -12.47 4.44
C LYS A 79 -13.64 -11.22 3.64
N GLU A 80 -13.02 -11.41 2.48
CA GLU A 80 -12.57 -10.32 1.60
C GLU A 80 -13.71 -9.40 1.18
N GLU A 81 -14.86 -9.96 0.80
CA GLU A 81 -16.05 -9.21 0.40
C GLU A 81 -16.52 -8.23 1.49
N LEU A 82 -16.43 -8.63 2.76
CA LEU A 82 -16.77 -7.77 3.89
C LEU A 82 -15.76 -6.66 4.11
N ARG A 83 -14.46 -6.96 3.98
CA ARG A 83 -13.41 -5.93 4.09
C ARG A 83 -13.59 -4.86 3.01
N THR A 84 -13.85 -5.27 1.77
CA THR A 84 -14.09 -4.37 0.64
C THR A 84 -15.36 -3.54 0.87
N ALA A 85 -16.47 -4.16 1.27
CA ALA A 85 -17.70 -3.41 1.54
C ALA A 85 -17.55 -2.44 2.72
N ALA A 86 -16.81 -2.81 3.77
CA ALA A 86 -16.48 -1.91 4.88
C ALA A 86 -15.59 -0.74 4.46
N CYS A 87 -14.63 -0.99 3.55
CA CYS A 87 -13.82 0.06 2.94
C CYS A 87 -14.70 1.04 2.16
N ASP A 88 -15.52 0.54 1.23
CA ASP A 88 -16.39 1.38 0.39
C ASP A 88 -17.35 2.23 1.24
N PHE A 89 -17.85 1.64 2.33
CA PHE A 89 -18.61 2.33 3.35
C PHE A 89 -17.83 3.51 3.95
N TRP A 90 -16.60 3.27 4.42
CA TRP A 90 -15.76 4.31 5.03
C TRP A 90 -15.30 5.38 4.04
N CYS A 91 -14.91 5.00 2.82
CA CYS A 91 -14.61 5.94 1.73
C CYS A 91 -15.75 6.94 1.55
N THR A 92 -16.98 6.43 1.48
CA THR A 92 -18.15 7.26 1.23
C THR A 92 -18.55 8.06 2.46
N ALA A 93 -18.54 7.45 3.64
CA ALA A 93 -18.88 8.13 4.90
C ALA A 93 -17.95 9.32 5.18
N VAL A 94 -16.64 9.16 4.98
CA VAL A 94 -15.66 10.26 5.11
C VAL A 94 -15.91 11.36 4.08
N GLN A 95 -16.17 10.99 2.82
CA GLN A 95 -16.45 11.98 1.78
C GLN A 95 -17.76 12.77 2.02
N LEU A 96 -18.76 12.14 2.62
CA LEU A 96 -20.01 12.81 3.02
C LEU A 96 -19.74 13.82 4.15
N ASP A 97 -18.98 13.43 5.17
CA ASP A 97 -18.60 14.32 6.29
C ASP A 97 -17.78 15.54 5.83
N VAL A 98 -16.94 15.39 4.79
CA VAL A 98 -16.12 16.49 4.24
C VAL A 98 -16.93 17.48 3.38
N LYS A 99 -18.01 17.04 2.72
CA LYS A 99 -18.78 17.87 1.78
C LYS A 99 -19.79 18.80 2.47
N ASP A 100 -20.34 18.41 3.61
CA ASP A 100 -21.32 19.22 4.36
C ASP A 100 -20.66 20.07 5.45
N LYS A 101 -19.89 21.09 5.03
CA LYS A 101 -19.27 22.05 5.97
C LYS A 101 -20.27 22.97 6.69
N GLU A 102 -21.54 23.03 6.27
CA GLU A 102 -22.55 23.89 6.89
C GLU A 102 -23.38 23.18 7.98
N GLN A 103 -23.47 21.85 7.95
CA GLN A 103 -23.96 20.98 9.03
C GLN A 103 -23.30 19.61 8.87
N PRO A 104 -22.18 19.32 9.57
CA PRO A 104 -21.51 18.04 9.39
C PRO A 104 -22.48 16.92 9.73
N THR A 105 -22.71 16.01 8.79
CA THR A 105 -23.35 14.73 9.04
C THR A 105 -22.41 13.91 9.91
N GLY A 106 -22.36 14.26 11.20
CA GLY A 106 -21.25 13.95 12.08
C GLY A 106 -21.05 12.46 12.23
N VAL A 107 -19.96 11.95 11.68
CA VAL A 107 -19.40 10.67 12.09
C VAL A 107 -19.02 10.81 13.56
N GLN A 108 -19.76 10.14 14.45
CA GLN A 108 -19.59 10.29 15.91
C GLN A 108 -18.26 9.74 16.43
N TRP A 109 -17.55 8.97 15.60
CA TRP A 109 -16.31 8.33 15.98
C TRP A 109 -15.39 8.11 14.79
N PHE A 110 -14.15 8.54 14.95
CA PHE A 110 -13.03 8.17 14.09
C PHE A 110 -12.01 7.38 14.93
N PRO A 111 -11.27 6.45 14.30
CA PRO A 111 -10.15 5.80 14.97
C PRO A 111 -9.12 6.85 15.39
N ASN A 112 -8.65 6.76 16.64
CA ASN A 112 -7.59 7.61 17.16
C ASN A 112 -6.21 6.96 16.93
N ASP A 113 -5.12 7.65 17.30
CA ASP A 113 -3.75 7.13 17.15
C ASP A 113 -3.56 5.76 17.82
N SER A 114 -4.14 5.55 19.01
CA SER A 114 -4.04 4.25 19.69
C SER A 114 -4.77 3.13 18.95
N ASP A 115 -5.93 3.42 18.35
CA ASP A 115 -6.70 2.43 17.57
C ASP A 115 -5.95 2.02 16.30
N LEU A 116 -5.26 2.96 15.65
CA LEU A 116 -4.41 2.69 14.49
C LEU A 116 -3.15 1.93 14.91
N ARG A 117 -2.49 2.35 15.99
CA ARG A 117 -1.29 1.69 16.51
C ARG A 117 -1.55 0.24 16.89
N THR A 118 -2.63 -0.03 17.62
CA THR A 118 -3.02 -1.40 17.96
C THR A 118 -3.28 -2.24 16.72
N ALA A 119 -3.96 -1.68 15.71
CA ALA A 119 -4.12 -2.38 14.43
C ALA A 119 -2.77 -2.73 13.80
N LEU A 120 -1.86 -1.77 13.77
CA LEU A 120 -0.54 -1.95 13.19
C LEU A 120 0.29 -3.01 13.92
N GLU A 121 0.25 -3.02 15.25
CA GLU A 121 0.88 -4.04 16.09
C GLU A 121 0.31 -5.44 15.80
N ILE A 122 -1.02 -5.57 15.69
CA ILE A 122 -1.69 -6.84 15.35
C ILE A 122 -1.24 -7.35 13.98
N TYR A 123 -1.11 -6.44 13.01
CA TYR A 123 -0.58 -6.74 11.69
C TYR A 123 0.92 -7.06 11.67
N GLY A 124 1.62 -6.89 12.80
CA GLY A 124 3.04 -7.18 12.98
C GLY A 124 3.96 -6.03 12.59
N PHE A 125 3.45 -4.81 12.49
CA PHE A 125 4.25 -3.60 12.34
C PHE A 125 4.74 -3.15 13.72
N LEU A 126 6.06 -3.21 13.93
CA LEU A 126 6.72 -2.66 15.12
C LEU A 126 6.97 -1.16 14.87
N LEU A 127 6.18 -0.32 15.53
CA LEU A 127 6.46 1.11 15.61
C LEU A 127 7.33 1.36 16.83
N ASP A 128 8.62 1.56 16.62
CA ASP A 128 9.48 2.06 17.68
C ASP A 128 8.96 3.43 18.07
N VAL A 129 8.42 3.55 19.29
CA VAL A 129 7.87 4.81 19.79
C VAL A 129 9.02 5.79 19.89
N PRO A 130 8.99 6.89 19.14
CA PRO A 130 9.99 7.90 19.33
C PRO A 130 9.77 8.57 20.70
N PRO A 131 10.84 8.85 21.47
CA PRO A 131 10.70 9.47 22.80
C PRO A 131 9.90 10.77 22.72
N GLN A 132 9.04 11.01 23.72
CA GLN A 132 8.16 12.18 23.79
C GLN A 132 8.94 13.48 23.53
N GLY A 133 8.57 14.19 22.45
CA GLY A 133 9.19 15.45 22.05
C GLY A 133 9.68 15.54 20.60
N GLU A 134 9.38 14.55 19.75
CA GLU A 134 9.84 14.57 18.35
C GLU A 134 9.06 15.52 17.45
N SER A 135 9.79 16.10 16.49
CA SER A 135 9.28 16.98 15.44
C SER A 135 8.24 16.24 14.60
N GLY A 136 7.16 16.92 14.19
CA GLY A 136 6.10 16.35 13.32
C GLY A 136 6.62 15.71 12.01
N ILE A 137 7.86 15.97 11.64
CA ILE A 137 8.59 15.29 10.57
C ILE A 137 8.72 13.79 10.85
N VAL A 138 9.16 13.37 12.05
CA VAL A 138 9.40 11.94 12.35
C VAL A 138 8.08 11.17 12.44
N GLU A 139 7.04 11.80 12.95
CA GLU A 139 5.68 11.25 12.95
C GLU A 139 5.19 11.03 11.50
N ALA A 140 5.42 12.00 10.60
CA ALA A 140 5.07 11.88 9.20
C ALA A 140 5.91 10.82 8.46
N GLU A 141 7.22 10.70 8.77
CA GLU A 141 8.08 9.63 8.26
C GLU A 141 7.53 8.25 8.68
N THR A 142 7.23 8.09 9.96
CA THR A 142 6.68 6.86 10.54
C THR A 142 5.35 6.50 9.89
N LEU A 143 4.45 7.48 9.72
CA LEU A 143 3.18 7.27 9.03
C LEU A 143 3.37 6.84 7.58
N LEU A 144 4.33 7.45 6.87
CA LEU A 144 4.65 7.07 5.49
C LEU A 144 5.14 5.62 5.39
N GLU A 145 6.03 5.20 6.30
CA GLU A 145 6.51 3.83 6.40
C GLU A 145 5.36 2.85 6.63
N VAL A 146 4.53 3.16 7.62
CA VAL A 146 3.35 2.38 7.99
C VAL A 146 2.42 2.15 6.80
N VAL A 147 2.05 3.20 6.09
CA VAL A 147 1.07 3.10 5.00
C VAL A 147 1.64 2.29 3.83
N VAL A 148 2.93 2.43 3.53
CA VAL A 148 3.61 1.60 2.52
C VAL A 148 3.63 0.13 2.94
N LEU A 149 3.96 -0.15 4.20
CA LEU A 149 4.02 -1.51 4.71
C LEU A 149 2.63 -2.17 4.83
N LEU A 150 1.60 -1.41 5.22
CA LEU A 150 0.20 -1.84 5.17
C LEU A 150 -0.23 -2.25 3.76
N SER A 151 0.22 -1.53 2.74
CA SER A 151 -0.07 -1.83 1.34
C SER A 151 0.50 -3.18 0.87
N LEU A 152 1.35 -3.83 1.67
CA LEU A 152 1.89 -5.16 1.37
C LEU A 152 0.99 -6.29 1.86
N ASP A 153 0.09 -6.03 2.82
CA ASP A 153 -0.84 -7.04 3.31
C ASP A 153 -1.94 -7.29 2.26
N ARG A 154 -2.01 -8.53 1.79
CA ARG A 154 -3.02 -8.98 0.81
C ARG A 154 -4.44 -8.81 1.30
N LYS A 155 -4.66 -8.84 2.63
CA LYS A 155 -5.99 -8.60 3.20
C LYS A 155 -6.46 -7.17 2.93
N LEU A 156 -5.54 -6.23 2.77
CA LEU A 156 -5.82 -4.81 2.56
C LEU A 156 -5.73 -4.39 1.09
N GLU A 157 -5.74 -5.33 0.15
CA GLU A 157 -5.67 -5.03 -1.29
C GLU A 157 -6.84 -4.14 -1.76
N GLY A 158 -8.03 -4.32 -1.18
CA GLY A 158 -9.18 -3.44 -1.42
C GLY A 158 -8.97 -1.98 -0.95
N LEU A 159 -8.05 -1.74 -0.01
CA LEU A 159 -7.71 -0.40 0.48
C LEU A 159 -6.61 0.28 -0.35
N LEU A 160 -6.02 -0.39 -1.34
CA LEU A 160 -4.79 0.06 -1.99
C LEU A 160 -4.93 1.45 -2.63
N LEU A 161 -6.10 1.80 -3.15
CA LEU A 161 -6.36 3.14 -3.70
C LEU A 161 -6.29 4.22 -2.61
N LEU A 162 -6.96 4.01 -1.48
CA LEU A 162 -6.91 4.93 -0.34
C LEU A 162 -5.51 5.04 0.23
N LEU A 163 -4.82 3.91 0.41
CA LEU A 163 -3.44 3.89 0.92
C LEU A 163 -2.51 4.68 -0.01
N ARG A 164 -2.69 4.58 -1.33
CA ARG A 164 -1.97 5.41 -2.32
C ARG A 164 -2.24 6.90 -2.15
N GLU A 165 -3.49 7.30 -1.93
CA GLU A 165 -3.86 8.69 -1.67
C GLU A 165 -3.29 9.20 -0.34
N THR A 166 -3.24 8.35 0.68
CA THR A 166 -2.59 8.65 1.96
C THR A 166 -1.09 8.83 1.77
N VAL A 167 -0.41 7.91 1.06
CA VAL A 167 1.01 8.06 0.70
C VAL A 167 1.24 9.40 0.00
N GLN A 168 0.39 9.78 -0.97
CA GLN A 168 0.54 11.06 -1.66
C GLN A 168 0.40 12.26 -0.72
N SER A 169 -0.58 12.20 0.18
CA SER A 169 -0.88 13.27 1.12
C SER A 169 0.27 13.47 2.11
N VAL A 170 0.85 12.38 2.63
CA VAL A 170 2.00 12.42 3.54
C VAL A 170 3.25 12.93 2.80
N ILE A 171 3.50 12.53 1.56
CA ILE A 171 4.60 13.10 0.75
C ILE A 171 4.45 14.62 0.55
N ASN A 172 3.22 15.10 0.41
CA ASN A 172 2.92 16.53 0.22
C ASN A 172 2.96 17.34 1.52
N TYR A 173 2.96 16.69 2.68
CA TYR A 173 3.04 17.35 3.99
C TYR A 173 4.40 18.04 4.20
N PHE A 174 5.49 17.37 3.81
CA PHE A 174 6.85 17.88 4.00
C PHE A 174 7.12 19.15 3.18
N THR A 175 8.00 20.03 3.67
CA THR A 175 8.61 21.06 2.81
C THR A 175 9.62 20.46 1.84
N ASP A 176 10.12 21.23 0.86
CA ASP A 176 11.12 20.71 -0.08
C ASP A 176 12.44 20.38 0.63
N GLU A 177 12.82 21.17 1.64
CA GLU A 177 14.02 20.97 2.45
C GLU A 177 13.89 19.72 3.34
N GLU A 178 12.74 19.55 4.00
CA GLU A 178 12.48 18.40 4.88
C GLU A 178 12.39 17.11 4.07
N TRP A 179 11.77 17.16 2.89
CA TRP A 179 11.52 15.99 2.05
C TRP A 179 12.80 15.28 1.62
N GLN A 180 13.88 16.02 1.35
CA GLN A 180 15.13 15.42 0.87
C GLN A 180 15.73 14.45 1.91
N GLY A 181 15.70 14.81 3.19
CA GLY A 181 16.13 13.95 4.29
C GLY A 181 15.14 12.82 4.54
N ALA A 182 13.86 13.17 4.67
CA ALA A 182 12.79 12.23 5.00
C ALA A 182 12.64 11.09 3.98
N CYS A 183 12.67 11.42 2.69
CA CYS A 183 12.61 10.44 1.60
C CYS A 183 13.68 9.34 1.75
N GLN A 184 14.91 9.73 2.08
CA GLN A 184 16.02 8.79 2.22
C GLN A 184 15.95 7.97 3.51
N ASN A 185 15.51 8.57 4.61
CA ASN A 185 15.34 7.88 5.89
C ASN A 185 14.27 6.79 5.77
N VAL A 186 13.09 7.16 5.28
CA VAL A 186 11.97 6.26 5.05
C VAL A 186 12.36 5.14 4.07
N ALA A 187 13.04 5.47 2.96
CA ALA A 187 13.46 4.45 1.99
C ALA A 187 14.43 3.40 2.59
N ARG A 188 15.41 3.84 3.41
CA ARG A 188 16.32 2.92 4.11
C ARG A 188 15.57 2.04 5.10
N SER A 189 14.70 2.67 5.89
CA SER A 189 13.89 2.01 6.91
C SER A 189 12.95 0.94 6.30
N LEU A 190 12.27 1.27 5.20
CA LEU A 190 11.46 0.32 4.43
C LEU A 190 12.30 -0.84 3.90
N ALA A 191 13.48 -0.58 3.34
CA ALA A 191 14.31 -1.64 2.78
C ALA A 191 14.74 -2.68 3.82
N CYS A 192 14.93 -2.28 5.08
CA CYS A 192 15.23 -3.21 6.18
C CYS A 192 14.04 -4.10 6.59
N ARG A 193 12.79 -3.65 6.37
CA ARG A 193 11.57 -4.33 6.82
C ARG A 193 10.85 -5.12 5.74
N VAL A 194 10.99 -4.71 4.48
CA VAL A 194 10.34 -5.37 3.34
C VAL A 194 11.04 -6.70 3.03
N PRO A 195 10.33 -7.83 2.99
CA PRO A 195 10.91 -9.12 2.60
C PRO A 195 11.47 -9.07 1.17
N LYS A 196 12.56 -9.80 0.93
CA LYS A 196 13.26 -9.90 -0.38
C LYS A 196 12.50 -10.80 -1.37
N ASP A 197 11.23 -10.51 -1.60
CA ASP A 197 10.31 -11.23 -2.47
C ASP A 197 9.45 -10.25 -3.32
N LEU A 198 8.28 -10.68 -3.82
CA LEU A 198 7.38 -9.80 -4.58
C LEU A 198 6.93 -8.55 -3.82
N ASN A 199 7.04 -8.54 -2.49
CA ASN A 199 6.72 -7.37 -1.68
C ASN A 199 7.67 -6.19 -1.97
N CYS A 200 8.89 -6.43 -2.46
CA CYS A 200 9.75 -5.36 -2.97
C CYS A 200 9.06 -4.59 -4.10
N LEU A 201 8.39 -5.29 -5.01
CA LEU A 201 7.70 -4.67 -6.13
C LEU A 201 6.42 -3.96 -5.67
N ARG A 202 5.67 -4.59 -4.78
CA ARG A 202 4.43 -4.02 -4.21
C ARG A 202 4.69 -2.73 -3.42
N ALA A 203 5.76 -2.69 -2.63
CA ALA A 203 6.18 -1.49 -1.89
C ALA A 203 6.46 -0.31 -2.84
N VAL A 204 7.02 -0.59 -4.01
CA VAL A 204 7.26 0.43 -5.03
C VAL A 204 5.97 0.76 -5.77
N GLU A 205 5.12 -0.21 -6.07
CA GLU A 205 3.86 -0.02 -6.80
C GLU A 205 2.82 0.79 -6.02
N CYS A 206 2.76 0.67 -4.69
CA CYS A 206 1.83 1.43 -3.84
C CYS A 206 2.17 2.92 -3.73
N ILE A 207 3.36 3.35 -4.19
CA ILE A 207 3.71 4.77 -4.24
C ILE A 207 3.13 5.39 -5.53
N PRO A 208 2.37 6.49 -5.47
CA PRO A 208 1.79 7.14 -6.65
C PRO A 208 2.85 7.59 -7.67
N ARG A 209 2.46 7.69 -8.95
CA ARG A 209 3.29 8.23 -10.05
C ARG A 209 2.78 9.61 -10.51
N ILE A 210 2.36 10.44 -9.56
CA ILE A 210 1.60 11.67 -9.84
C ILE A 210 2.50 12.91 -9.70
N SER A 211 3.43 12.92 -8.74
CA SER A 211 4.27 14.08 -8.45
C SER A 211 5.77 13.78 -8.58
N PRO A 212 6.62 14.80 -8.83
CA PRO A 212 8.08 14.65 -8.81
C PRO A 212 8.59 14.08 -7.49
N ARG A 213 8.03 14.50 -6.36
CA ARG A 213 8.39 13.96 -5.03
C ARG A 213 8.05 12.48 -4.91
N ALA A 214 6.87 12.06 -5.38
CA ALA A 214 6.51 10.64 -5.37
C ALA A 214 7.40 9.80 -6.29
N ASN A 215 7.78 10.32 -7.47
CA ASN A 215 8.75 9.67 -8.35
C ASN A 215 10.14 9.56 -7.71
N ASN A 216 10.60 10.62 -7.03
CA ASN A 216 11.82 10.60 -6.24
C ASN A 216 11.76 9.52 -5.14
N PHE A 217 10.63 9.44 -4.40
CA PHE A 217 10.43 8.41 -3.38
C PHE A 217 10.48 7.00 -3.96
N ARG A 218 9.79 6.78 -5.08
CA ARG A 218 9.82 5.50 -5.81
C ARG A 218 11.23 5.09 -6.16
N ALA A 219 12.04 6.03 -6.67
CA ALA A 219 13.43 5.75 -6.99
C ALA A 219 14.26 5.42 -5.76
N ALA A 220 14.11 6.20 -4.68
CA ALA A 220 14.82 5.99 -3.43
C ALA A 220 14.50 4.62 -2.81
N VAL A 221 13.21 4.26 -2.71
CA VAL A 221 12.76 2.96 -2.20
C VAL A 221 13.28 1.83 -3.09
N SER A 222 13.18 1.98 -4.42
CA SER A 222 13.68 0.95 -5.35
C SER A 222 15.18 0.73 -5.22
N HIS A 223 15.96 1.81 -5.07
CA HIS A 223 17.40 1.75 -4.86
C HIS A 223 17.76 1.04 -3.56
N GLN A 224 17.14 1.41 -2.44
CA GLN A 224 17.43 0.81 -1.14
C GLN A 224 17.01 -0.67 -1.09
N LEU A 225 15.86 -1.03 -1.69
CA LEU A 225 15.44 -2.43 -1.82
C LEU A 225 16.41 -3.23 -2.69
N LEU A 226 16.93 -2.65 -3.77
CA LEU A 226 17.90 -3.30 -4.64
C LEU A 226 19.22 -3.57 -3.91
N LEU A 227 19.73 -2.59 -3.16
CA LEU A 227 20.91 -2.77 -2.30
C LEU A 227 20.71 -3.89 -1.28
N ASN A 228 19.56 -3.91 -0.60
CA ASN A 228 19.24 -4.96 0.36
C ASN A 228 19.12 -6.34 -0.32
N CYS A 229 18.49 -6.42 -1.49
CA CYS A 229 18.39 -7.64 -2.28
C CYS A 229 19.75 -8.21 -2.71
N LEU A 230 20.71 -7.35 -3.04
CA LEU A 230 22.06 -7.72 -3.44
C LEU A 230 23.02 -7.94 -2.26
N ASP A 231 22.57 -7.67 -1.02
CA ASP A 231 23.38 -7.72 0.20
C ASP A 231 24.69 -6.92 0.06
N MET A 232 24.61 -5.74 -0.57
CA MET A 232 25.77 -4.91 -0.88
C MET A 232 25.54 -3.44 -0.52
N VAL A 233 26.65 -2.72 -0.32
CA VAL A 233 26.68 -1.26 -0.24
C VAL A 233 27.60 -0.79 -1.37
N SER A 234 27.03 -0.12 -2.37
CA SER A 234 27.78 0.30 -3.54
C SER A 234 27.22 1.58 -4.14
N ASN A 235 28.04 2.25 -4.95
CA ASN A 235 27.60 3.37 -5.78
C ASN A 235 26.84 2.87 -7.01
N GLU A 236 26.35 3.79 -7.84
CA GLU A 236 25.45 3.44 -8.94
C GLU A 236 26.11 2.51 -9.97
N GLU A 237 27.38 2.76 -10.28
CA GLU A 237 28.19 1.94 -11.18
C GLU A 237 28.44 0.54 -10.62
N GLY A 238 28.72 0.44 -9.32
CA GLY A 238 28.96 -0.85 -8.67
C GLY A 238 27.72 -1.74 -8.64
N ILE A 239 26.53 -1.15 -8.41
CA ILE A 239 25.25 -1.87 -8.50
C ILE A 239 25.03 -2.41 -9.92
N LEU A 240 25.17 -1.56 -10.94
CA LEU A 240 24.98 -1.98 -12.34
C LEU A 240 26.03 -3.00 -12.79
N SER A 241 27.29 -2.85 -12.37
CA SER A 241 28.34 -3.83 -12.63
C SER A 241 28.00 -5.20 -12.04
N CYS A 242 27.49 -5.21 -10.80
CA CYS A 242 27.04 -6.45 -10.15
C CYS A 242 25.90 -7.11 -10.94
N LEU A 243 24.90 -6.34 -11.37
CA LEU A 243 23.77 -6.83 -12.17
C LEU A 243 24.21 -7.39 -13.54
N ILE A 244 25.12 -6.70 -14.23
CA ILE A 244 25.67 -7.15 -15.52
C ILE A 244 26.46 -8.46 -15.36
N ALA A 245 27.15 -8.65 -14.24
CA ALA A 245 27.95 -9.85 -13.99
C ALA A 245 27.10 -11.12 -13.75
N ILE A 246 25.79 -11.00 -13.51
CA ILE A 246 24.92 -12.15 -13.22
C ILE A 246 24.65 -12.96 -14.50
N ASN A 247 25.21 -14.17 -14.57
CA ASN A 247 25.02 -15.09 -15.68
C ASN A 247 23.64 -15.78 -15.63
N MET A 248 22.69 -15.34 -16.48
CA MET A 248 21.33 -15.89 -16.51
C MET A 248 21.21 -17.20 -17.30
N LEU A 249 22.27 -17.61 -18.00
CA LEU A 249 22.33 -18.90 -18.69
C LEU A 249 22.51 -20.08 -17.72
N GLU A 250 23.01 -19.82 -16.52
CA GLU A 250 23.18 -20.84 -15.50
C GLU A 250 21.82 -21.39 -15.07
N LYS A 251 21.71 -22.73 -15.01
CA LYS A 251 20.46 -23.40 -14.65
C LYS A 251 19.99 -23.05 -13.24
N GLU A 252 20.95 -22.81 -12.33
CA GLU A 252 20.71 -22.43 -10.94
C GLU A 252 20.38 -20.93 -10.77
N CYS A 253 20.47 -20.14 -11.84
CA CYS A 253 20.11 -18.72 -11.79
C CYS A 253 18.61 -18.55 -11.56
N ASP A 254 18.27 -17.89 -10.45
CA ASP A 254 16.89 -17.63 -10.05
C ASP A 254 16.31 -16.45 -10.85
N LEU A 255 15.63 -16.77 -11.96
CA LEU A 255 14.99 -15.78 -12.82
C LEU A 255 13.89 -14.97 -12.12
N PHE A 256 13.30 -15.49 -11.04
CA PHE A 256 12.34 -14.74 -10.25
C PHE A 256 13.03 -13.58 -9.50
N LYS A 257 14.19 -13.84 -8.87
CA LYS A 257 15.01 -12.77 -8.29
C LYS A 257 15.51 -11.78 -9.34
N MET A 258 15.96 -12.28 -10.50
CA MET A 258 16.40 -11.41 -11.59
C MET A 258 15.28 -10.48 -12.07
N TYR A 259 14.04 -10.97 -12.11
CA TYR A 259 12.89 -10.14 -12.47
C TYR A 259 12.65 -9.03 -11.45
N ILE A 260 12.77 -9.33 -10.16
CA ILE A 260 12.69 -8.33 -9.09
C ILE A 260 13.78 -7.26 -9.30
N TYR A 261 15.04 -7.68 -9.51
CA TYR A 261 16.16 -6.75 -9.69
C TYR A 261 15.96 -5.84 -10.91
N LEU A 262 15.49 -6.42 -12.02
CA LEU A 262 15.19 -5.68 -13.24
C LEU A 262 14.12 -4.60 -13.03
N ILE A 263 13.06 -4.90 -12.28
CA ILE A 263 11.96 -3.96 -12.00
C ILE A 263 12.40 -2.88 -11.02
N LEU A 264 13.14 -3.24 -9.96
CA LEU A 264 13.68 -2.26 -9.02
C LEU A 264 14.68 -1.32 -9.70
N THR A 265 15.59 -1.84 -10.53
CA THR A 265 16.56 -1.03 -11.29
C THR A 265 15.85 -0.06 -12.24
N GLU A 266 14.83 -0.51 -12.96
CA GLU A 266 14.04 0.36 -13.83
C GLU A 266 13.35 1.49 -13.03
N ASN A 267 12.73 1.18 -11.89
CA ASN A 267 12.06 2.20 -11.09
C ASN A 267 13.04 3.19 -10.46
N TRP A 268 14.23 2.72 -10.07
CA TRP A 268 15.30 3.57 -9.58
C TRP A 268 15.80 4.55 -10.65
N LEU A 269 16.15 4.04 -11.84
CA LEU A 269 16.76 4.85 -12.89
C LEU A 269 15.76 5.73 -13.66
N LEU A 270 14.54 5.24 -13.90
CA LEU A 270 13.54 5.97 -14.71
C LEU A 270 12.66 6.94 -13.92
N SER A 271 12.58 6.80 -12.60
CA SER A 271 11.78 7.72 -11.78
C SER A 271 12.58 8.97 -11.34
N THR A 272 13.83 9.11 -11.81
CA THR A 272 14.72 10.24 -11.54
C THR A 272 15.38 10.73 -12.83
N SER A 273 15.95 11.93 -12.85
CA SER A 273 16.75 12.46 -13.96
C SER A 273 18.13 11.81 -14.09
N VAL A 274 18.43 10.74 -13.32
CA VAL A 274 19.76 10.12 -13.24
C VAL A 274 20.31 9.73 -14.61
N LEU A 275 19.46 9.26 -15.53
CA LEU A 275 19.86 8.88 -16.88
C LEU A 275 20.18 10.08 -17.79
N GLU A 276 19.60 11.25 -17.51
CA GLU A 276 19.88 12.49 -18.24
C GLU A 276 21.23 13.09 -17.79
N ASP A 277 21.54 12.94 -16.50
CA ASP A 277 22.71 13.56 -15.87
C ASP A 277 23.98 12.68 -15.96
N LYS A 278 23.84 11.35 -16.12
CA LYS A 278 24.96 10.40 -16.07
C LYS A 278 24.99 9.44 -17.28
N PRO A 279 25.69 9.78 -18.38
CA PRO A 279 25.68 8.98 -19.61
C PRO A 279 26.24 7.56 -19.43
N LEU A 280 27.25 7.39 -18.56
CA LEU A 280 27.82 6.07 -18.26
C LEU A 280 26.78 5.13 -17.64
N ILE A 281 25.95 5.63 -16.71
CA ILE A 281 24.88 4.85 -16.06
C ILE A 281 23.83 4.42 -17.09
N CYS A 282 23.51 5.30 -18.05
CA CYS A 282 22.60 4.99 -19.16
C CYS A 282 23.16 3.87 -20.05
N GLU A 283 24.45 3.92 -20.38
CA GLU A 283 25.10 2.87 -21.16
C GLU A 283 25.09 1.52 -20.42
N MET A 284 25.48 1.51 -19.15
CA MET A 284 25.49 0.31 -18.31
C MET A 284 24.08 -0.30 -18.15
N TRP A 285 23.06 0.52 -17.96
CA TRP A 285 21.67 0.08 -17.97
C TRP A 285 21.28 -0.59 -19.30
N GLY A 286 21.67 0.02 -20.42
CA GLY A 286 21.47 -0.57 -21.74
C GLY A 286 22.17 -1.92 -21.92
N VAL A 287 23.39 -2.09 -21.39
CA VAL A 287 24.11 -3.37 -21.37
C VAL A 287 23.35 -4.40 -20.54
N TYR A 288 22.93 -4.05 -19.33
CA TYR A 288 22.19 -4.97 -18.45
C TYR A 288 20.84 -5.40 -19.06
N LEU A 289 20.10 -4.48 -19.69
CA LEU A 289 18.88 -4.80 -20.43
C LEU A 289 19.15 -5.80 -21.56
N ARG A 290 20.19 -5.57 -22.37
CA ARG A 290 20.59 -6.51 -23.43
C ARG A 290 20.95 -7.88 -22.84
N HIS A 291 21.66 -7.90 -21.72
CA HIS A 291 22.01 -9.13 -21.00
C HIS A 291 20.76 -9.93 -20.62
N CYS A 292 19.78 -9.27 -19.99
CA CYS A 292 18.47 -9.85 -19.62
C CYS A 292 17.74 -10.43 -20.82
N THR A 293 17.80 -9.77 -21.97
CA THR A 293 17.08 -10.21 -23.17
C THR A 293 17.79 -11.31 -23.96
N CYS A 294 19.11 -11.26 -24.08
CA CYS A 294 19.85 -12.17 -24.95
C CYS A 294 20.12 -13.54 -24.31
N GLN A 295 20.09 -13.61 -22.97
CA GLN A 295 20.43 -14.84 -22.25
C GLN A 295 19.22 -15.70 -21.89
N ILE A 296 18.00 -15.23 -22.14
CA ILE A 296 16.78 -16.00 -21.90
C ILE A 296 16.21 -16.40 -23.26
N SER A 297 16.28 -17.69 -23.59
CA SER A 297 15.77 -18.20 -24.86
C SER A 297 14.23 -18.12 -24.90
N HIS A 298 13.65 -17.92 -26.09
CA HIS A 298 12.18 -17.88 -26.27
C HIS A 298 11.48 -19.19 -25.86
N GLY A 299 12.22 -20.31 -25.77
CA GLY A 299 11.72 -21.61 -25.31
C GLY A 299 12.06 -21.93 -23.85
N ASP A 300 12.58 -20.97 -23.08
CA ASP A 300 12.96 -21.19 -21.69
C ASP A 300 11.73 -21.40 -20.81
N LEU A 301 11.64 -22.59 -20.22
CA LEU A 301 10.51 -23.03 -19.38
C LEU A 301 10.69 -22.66 -17.91
N ARG A 302 11.82 -22.06 -17.52
CA ARG A 302 12.03 -21.60 -16.14
C ARG A 302 10.95 -20.57 -15.76
N PRO A 303 10.45 -20.60 -14.50
CA PRO A 303 9.51 -19.58 -14.03
C PRO A 303 10.04 -18.16 -14.30
N TYR A 304 9.14 -17.25 -14.66
CA TYR A 304 9.43 -15.84 -14.98
C TYR A 304 10.21 -15.57 -16.29
N ALA A 305 10.76 -16.57 -16.99
CA ALA A 305 11.44 -16.38 -18.28
C ALA A 305 10.60 -15.59 -19.31
N ALA A 306 9.32 -15.94 -19.46
CA ALA A 306 8.38 -15.26 -20.36
C ALA A 306 8.12 -13.78 -19.99
N ARG A 307 8.30 -13.39 -18.70
CA ARG A 307 8.09 -12.00 -18.27
C ARG A 307 9.20 -11.06 -18.76
N PHE A 308 10.41 -11.58 -19.02
CA PHE A 308 11.49 -10.81 -19.61
C PHE A 308 11.21 -10.47 -21.08
N GLY A 309 10.62 -11.40 -21.84
CA GLY A 309 10.21 -11.17 -23.24
C GLY A 309 9.13 -10.08 -23.38
N LEU A 310 8.15 -10.03 -22.48
CA LEU A 310 7.11 -8.98 -22.49
C LEU A 310 7.67 -7.59 -22.14
N LYS A 311 8.67 -7.51 -21.26
CA LYS A 311 9.31 -6.24 -20.90
C LYS A 311 10.13 -5.64 -22.05
N GLN A 312 10.60 -6.47 -22.99
CA GLN A 312 11.30 -6.06 -24.21
C GLN A 312 10.49 -5.03 -25.03
N LEU A 313 9.18 -5.23 -25.18
CA LEU A 313 8.33 -4.29 -25.93
C LEU A 313 8.20 -2.93 -25.24
N ILE A 314 8.23 -2.90 -23.91
CA ILE A 314 7.92 -1.70 -23.12
C ILE A 314 9.18 -0.84 -22.88
N CYS A 315 10.33 -1.46 -22.61
CA CYS A 315 11.56 -0.71 -22.38
C CYS A 315 12.14 -0.09 -23.68
N PHE A 316 12.01 -0.77 -24.83
CA PHE A 316 12.44 -0.20 -26.12
C PHE A 316 11.52 0.92 -26.64
N THR A 317 10.25 0.92 -26.24
CA THR A 317 9.29 1.99 -26.59
C THR A 317 9.36 3.19 -25.65
N ARG A 318 9.88 3.01 -24.43
CA ARG A 318 10.22 4.08 -23.47
C ARG A 318 11.64 4.63 -23.65
N LYS A 319 12.11 4.78 -24.89
CA LYS A 319 13.34 5.57 -25.15
C LYS A 319 13.23 6.91 -24.41
N PRO A 320 14.26 7.38 -23.68
CA PRO A 320 14.37 8.80 -23.43
C PRO A 320 14.36 9.51 -24.79
N ARG A 321 13.45 10.47 -24.97
CA ARG A 321 13.47 11.33 -26.15
C ARG A 321 14.85 11.99 -26.16
N ASN A 322 15.62 11.83 -27.25
CA ASN A 322 16.99 12.33 -27.47
C ASN A 322 18.15 11.35 -27.21
N ILE A 323 18.09 10.16 -27.79
CA ILE A 323 19.31 9.52 -28.30
C ILE A 323 19.05 9.13 -29.76
N ASP A 324 19.38 10.07 -30.63
CA ASP A 324 19.56 9.84 -32.07
C ASP A 324 20.89 9.11 -32.26
N TYR A 325 20.85 8.04 -33.06
CA TYR A 325 22.02 7.29 -33.51
C TYR A 325 22.76 8.06 -34.61
#